data_AF-L7CJS9-F1
#
_entry.id   AF-L7CJS9-F1
#
_cell.length_a   1.000
_cell.length_b   1.000
_cell.length_c   1.000
_cell.angle_alpha   90.00
_cell.angle_beta   90.00
_cell.angle_gamma   90.00
#
_symmetry.space_group_name_H-M   'P 1'
#
loop_
_entity.id
_entity.type
_entity.pdbx_description
1 polymer ?
#
loop_
_entity_poly.entity_id
_entity_poly.type
_entity_poly.pdbx_seq_one_letter_code
_entity_poly.pdbx_strand_id
1 'polypeptide(L)'
;MLELILFLVVALPIAWLISEFYDNRSVRIALGVSAIAMSIGVAWIVGKLDRLQSNIYFSEATKDLIQNTIVELENDNAATVLTELRTLRDDFRPTYETRDDYSVLVDRYIHSISASPVEHSDGDPRWSHEMVDYMPPETDEAGEP
;
A
#
# COMPACT_ATOMS: atom_id res chain seq x y z
N MET A 1 -14.91 14.88 7.37
CA MET A 1 -15.63 13.63 7.03
C MET A 1 -15.51 12.59 8.14
N LEU A 2 -14.28 12.27 8.59
CA LEU A 2 -14.04 11.34 9.69
C LEU A 2 -14.68 11.78 11.02
N GLU A 3 -14.60 13.07 11.36
CA GLU A 3 -15.28 13.65 12.53
C GLU A 3 -16.79 13.44 12.50
N LEU A 4 -17.42 13.61 11.33
CA LEU A 4 -18.86 13.41 11.15
C LEU A 4 -19.24 11.92 11.26
N ILE A 5 -18.42 11.02 10.74
CA ILE A 5 -18.61 9.57 10.88
C ILE A 5 -18.51 9.16 12.35
N LEU A 6 -17.48 9.62 13.08
CA LEU A 6 -17.30 9.36 14.51
C LEU A 6 -18.48 9.91 15.32
N PHE A 7 -18.91 11.14 15.01
CA PHE A 7 -20.07 11.74 15.64
C PHE A 7 -21.33 10.89 15.41
N LEU A 8 -21.61 10.46 14.18
CA LEU A 8 -22.79 9.64 13.87
C LEU A 8 -22.75 8.25 14.50
N VAL A 9 -21.57 7.61 14.56
CA VAL A 9 -21.37 6.30 15.21
C VAL A 9 -21.71 6.34 16.68
N VAL A 10 -21.45 7.46 17.35
CA VAL A 10 -21.77 7.63 18.79
C VAL A 10 -23.19 8.18 18.97
N ALA A 11 -23.60 9.14 18.16
CA ALA A 11 -24.88 9.81 18.29
C ALA A 11 -26.07 8.90 17.95
N LEU A 12 -25.95 8.01 16.94
CA LEU A 12 -27.06 7.13 16.55
C LEU A 12 -27.43 6.10 17.63
N PRO A 13 -26.50 5.37 18.27
CA PRO A 13 -26.81 4.51 19.41
C PRO A 13 -27.41 5.26 20.60
N ILE A 14 -26.89 6.46 20.90
CA ILE A 14 -27.41 7.29 21.99
C ILE A 14 -28.83 7.78 21.65
N ALA A 15 -29.07 8.26 20.44
CA ALA A 15 -30.39 8.69 19.99
C ALA A 15 -31.38 7.51 19.98
N TRP A 16 -30.94 6.31 19.59
CA TRP A 16 -31.74 5.10 19.68
C TRP A 16 -32.11 4.77 21.12
N LEU A 17 -31.15 4.83 22.06
CA LEU A 17 -31.39 4.61 23.48
C LEU A 17 -32.39 5.63 24.05
N ILE A 18 -32.22 6.91 23.69
CA ILE A 18 -33.15 7.98 24.09
C ILE A 18 -34.55 7.73 23.53
N SER A 19 -34.66 7.20 22.30
CA SER A 19 -35.95 6.91 21.67
C SER A 19 -36.76 5.83 22.39
N GLU A 20 -36.13 4.96 23.19
CA GLU A 20 -36.82 3.94 24.00
C GLU A 20 -37.73 4.56 25.07
N PHE A 21 -37.44 5.80 25.50
CA PHE A 21 -38.22 6.51 26.51
C PHE A 21 -39.43 7.25 25.93
N TYR A 22 -39.64 7.23 24.62
CA TYR A 22 -40.75 7.88 23.93
C TYR A 22 -41.66 6.85 23.25
N ASP A 23 -42.98 7.10 23.26
CA ASP A 23 -43.97 6.20 22.67
C ASP A 23 -44.07 6.39 21.13
N ASN A 24 -42.94 6.23 20.43
CA ASN A 24 -42.89 6.31 18.99
C ASN A 24 -42.11 5.14 18.39
N ARG A 25 -42.84 4.04 18.18
CA ARG A 25 -42.31 2.78 17.65
C ARG A 25 -41.53 2.95 16.34
N SER A 26 -41.99 3.80 15.44
CA SER A 26 -41.38 3.99 14.13
C SER A 26 -40.00 4.65 14.24
N VAL A 27 -39.86 5.65 15.10
CA VAL A 27 -38.59 6.35 15.35
C VAL A 27 -37.56 5.41 15.95
N ARG A 28 -37.98 4.58 16.91
CA ARG A 28 -37.11 3.57 17.52
C ARG A 28 -36.58 2.56 16.51
N ILE A 29 -37.45 2.03 15.66
CA ILE A 29 -37.03 1.04 14.64
C ILE A 29 -36.08 1.69 13.64
N ALA A 30 -36.40 2.91 13.17
CA ALA A 30 -35.55 3.62 12.23
C ALA A 30 -34.14 3.88 12.82
N LEU A 31 -34.06 4.41 14.04
CA LEU A 31 -32.77 4.68 14.70
C LEU A 31 -31.97 3.40 14.97
N GLY A 32 -32.64 2.31 15.35
CA GLY A 32 -31.98 1.02 15.59
C GLY A 32 -31.39 0.43 14.31
N VAL A 33 -32.16 0.45 13.21
CA VAL A 33 -31.67 0.00 11.89
C VAL A 33 -30.53 0.90 11.41
N SER A 34 -30.64 2.22 11.56
CA SER A 34 -29.58 3.16 11.19
C SER A 34 -28.30 2.93 12.00
N ALA A 35 -28.39 2.67 13.30
CA ALA A 35 -27.22 2.39 14.13
C ALA A 35 -26.51 1.08 13.72
N ILE A 36 -27.28 0.03 13.42
CA ILE A 36 -26.73 -1.24 12.93
C ILE A 36 -26.07 -1.05 11.55
N ALA A 37 -26.77 -0.40 10.61
CA ALA A 37 -26.25 -0.12 9.28
C ALA A 37 -24.97 0.70 9.32
N MET A 38 -24.90 1.70 10.22
CA MET A 38 -23.70 2.52 10.41
C MET A 38 -22.52 1.69 10.93
N SER A 39 -22.76 0.79 11.89
CA SER A 39 -21.74 -0.10 12.44
C SER A 39 -21.16 -1.03 11.37
N ILE A 40 -22.03 -1.62 10.53
CA ILE A 40 -21.62 -2.46 9.40
C ILE A 40 -20.85 -1.63 8.36
N GLY A 41 -21.32 -0.43 8.05
CA GLY A 41 -20.68 0.47 7.09
C GLY A 41 -19.25 0.84 7.51
N VAL A 42 -19.03 1.18 8.78
CA VAL A 42 -17.69 1.48 9.32
C VAL A 42 -16.78 0.26 9.22
N ALA A 43 -17.25 -0.91 9.64
CA ALA A 43 -16.46 -2.14 9.55
C ALA A 43 -16.06 -2.46 8.09
N TRP A 44 -16.97 -2.25 7.14
CA TRP A 44 -16.70 -2.44 5.72
C TRP A 44 -15.66 -1.46 5.17
N ILE A 45 -15.78 -0.17 5.52
CA ILE A 45 -14.81 0.85 5.12
C ILE A 45 -13.42 0.55 5.69
N VAL A 46 -13.33 0.24 6.99
CA VAL A 46 -12.06 -0.08 7.64
C VAL A 46 -11.43 -1.32 7.01
N GLY A 47 -12.20 -2.39 6.77
CA GLY A 47 -11.69 -3.58 6.10
C GLY A 47 -11.23 -3.34 4.67
N LYS A 48 -11.83 -2.38 3.96
CA LYS A 48 -11.37 -1.95 2.62
C LYS A 48 -10.08 -1.13 2.70
N LEU A 49 -9.99 -0.19 3.65
CA LEU A 49 -8.80 0.64 3.85
C LEU A 49 -7.60 -0.20 4.26
N ASP A 50 -7.76 -1.16 5.16
CA ASP A 50 -6.68 -2.07 5.57
C ASP A 50 -6.17 -2.92 4.38
N ARG A 51 -7.07 -3.39 3.51
CA ARG A 51 -6.68 -4.07 2.26
C ARG A 51 -5.94 -3.15 1.29
N LEU A 52 -6.37 -1.89 1.14
CA LEU A 52 -5.70 -0.91 0.28
C LEU A 52 -4.31 -0.57 0.83
N GLN A 53 -4.19 -0.33 2.13
CA GLN A 53 -2.92 -0.05 2.79
C GLN A 53 -1.95 -1.24 2.65
N SER A 54 -2.45 -2.47 2.83
CA SER A 54 -1.65 -3.67 2.58
C SER A 54 -1.18 -3.75 1.13
N ASN A 55 -2.03 -3.46 0.16
CA ASN A 55 -1.64 -3.48 -1.25
C ASN A 55 -0.61 -2.40 -1.59
N ILE A 56 -0.76 -1.19 -1.05
CA ILE A 56 0.18 -0.08 -1.25
C ILE A 56 1.56 -0.49 -0.73
N TYR A 57 1.63 -0.97 0.51
CA TYR A 57 2.88 -1.40 1.17
C TYR A 57 3.68 -2.42 0.35
N PHE A 58 3.02 -3.47 -0.18
CA PHE A 58 3.72 -4.44 -1.02
C PHE A 58 4.04 -3.89 -2.41
N SER A 59 3.18 -3.03 -2.97
CA SER A 59 3.37 -2.49 -4.32
C SER A 59 4.59 -1.58 -4.42
N GLU A 60 4.84 -0.75 -3.41
CA GLU A 60 5.97 0.19 -3.39
C GLU A 60 7.29 -0.56 -3.32
N ALA A 61 7.46 -1.41 -2.30
CA ALA A 61 8.65 -2.25 -2.16
C ALA A 61 8.88 -3.15 -3.40
N THR A 62 7.82 -3.70 -4.00
CA THR A 62 7.98 -4.51 -5.23
C THR A 62 8.48 -3.67 -6.42
N LYS A 63 8.01 -2.42 -6.57
CA LYS A 63 8.50 -1.55 -7.65
C LYS A 63 9.97 -1.20 -7.44
N ASP A 64 10.36 -0.86 -6.20
CA ASP A 64 11.75 -0.55 -5.87
C ASP A 64 12.68 -1.73 -6.14
N LEU A 65 12.24 -2.94 -5.78
CA LEU A 65 12.93 -4.20 -6.06
C LEU A 65 13.16 -4.37 -7.57
N ILE A 66 12.10 -4.22 -8.39
CA ILE A 66 12.17 -4.42 -9.83
C ILE A 66 13.07 -3.36 -10.48
N GLN A 67 12.87 -2.08 -10.15
CA GLN A 67 13.59 -0.97 -10.76
C GLN A 67 15.10 -1.06 -10.51
N ASN A 68 15.52 -1.26 -9.26
CA ASN A 68 16.94 -1.37 -8.92
C ASN A 68 17.58 -2.63 -9.50
N THR A 69 16.82 -3.73 -9.58
CA THR A 69 17.29 -4.95 -10.25
C THR A 69 17.54 -4.70 -11.73
N ILE A 70 16.65 -3.99 -12.44
CA ILE A 70 16.85 -3.65 -13.85
C ILE A 70 18.08 -2.77 -14.03
N VAL A 71 18.20 -1.69 -13.26
CA VAL A 71 19.34 -0.76 -13.34
C VAL A 71 20.68 -1.47 -13.13
N GLU A 72 20.78 -2.33 -12.11
CA GLU A 72 22.04 -3.05 -11.84
C GLU A 72 22.32 -4.15 -12.87
N LEU A 73 21.29 -4.76 -13.47
CA LEU A 73 21.48 -5.67 -14.61
C LEU A 73 21.96 -4.93 -15.86
N GLU A 74 21.48 -3.71 -16.12
CA GLU A 74 21.93 -2.86 -17.22
C GLU A 74 23.38 -2.36 -17.02
N ASN A 75 23.82 -2.22 -15.76
CA ASN A 75 25.20 -1.87 -15.39
C ASN A 75 26.17 -3.08 -15.36
N ASP A 76 25.79 -4.22 -15.95
CA ASP A 76 26.60 -5.45 -16.01
C ASP A 76 26.94 -6.06 -14.63
N ASN A 77 26.14 -5.76 -13.61
CA ASN A 77 26.36 -6.18 -12.22
C ASN A 77 25.60 -7.48 -11.86
N ALA A 78 25.34 -8.33 -12.86
CA ALA A 78 24.43 -9.46 -12.77
C ALA A 78 24.82 -10.52 -11.72
N ALA A 79 26.11 -10.70 -11.45
CA ALA A 79 26.58 -11.66 -10.45
C ALA A 79 26.21 -11.23 -9.01
N THR A 80 26.34 -9.93 -8.72
CA THR A 80 25.97 -9.32 -7.43
C THR A 80 24.46 -9.40 -7.24
N VAL A 81 23.69 -8.96 -8.25
CA VAL A 81 22.23 -9.05 -8.28
C VAL A 81 21.76 -10.47 -8.01
N LEU A 82 22.30 -11.47 -8.70
CA LEU A 82 21.89 -12.86 -8.52
C LEU A 82 22.19 -13.39 -7.11
N THR A 83 23.29 -12.96 -6.51
CA THR A 83 23.70 -13.38 -5.16
C THR A 83 22.75 -12.80 -4.12
N GLU A 84 22.55 -11.50 -4.16
CA GLU A 84 21.70 -10.78 -3.21
C GLU A 84 20.22 -11.16 -3.38
N LEU A 85 19.76 -11.43 -4.60
CA LEU A 85 18.39 -11.87 -4.85
C LEU A 85 18.13 -13.27 -4.28
N ARG A 86 19.14 -14.15 -4.25
CA ARG A 86 19.05 -15.45 -3.58
C ARG A 86 18.99 -15.28 -2.07
N THR A 87 19.79 -14.38 -1.50
CA THR A 87 19.73 -14.03 -0.07
C THR A 87 18.34 -13.51 0.29
N LEU A 88 17.79 -12.57 -0.49
CA LEU A 88 16.43 -12.05 -0.30
C LEU A 88 15.38 -13.16 -0.32
N ARG A 89 15.46 -14.09 -1.29
CA ARG A 89 14.54 -15.23 -1.37
C ARG A 89 14.63 -16.14 -0.14
N ASP A 90 15.82 -16.39 0.37
CA ASP A 90 16.03 -17.32 1.48
C ASP A 90 15.60 -16.72 2.84
N ASP A 91 15.73 -15.40 2.96
CA ASP A 91 15.29 -14.60 4.11
C ASP A 91 13.78 -14.34 4.09
N PHE A 92 13.15 -14.24 2.92
CA PHE A 92 11.71 -13.98 2.80
C PHE A 92 10.86 -15.19 3.19
N ARG A 93 10.25 -15.14 4.37
CA ARG A 93 9.42 -16.20 4.95
C ARG A 93 8.06 -15.65 5.39
N PRO A 94 7.19 -15.28 4.44
CA PRO A 94 5.87 -14.77 4.76
C PRO A 94 5.08 -15.79 5.58
N THR A 95 4.51 -15.37 6.71
CA THR A 95 3.55 -16.18 7.46
C THR A 95 2.18 -15.51 7.46
N TYR A 96 1.13 -16.25 7.86
CA TYR A 96 -0.22 -15.68 8.00
C TYR A 96 -0.30 -14.60 9.08
N GLU A 97 0.60 -14.62 10.06
CA GLU A 97 0.59 -13.73 11.23
C GLU A 97 1.62 -12.60 11.13
N THR A 98 2.68 -12.78 10.33
CA THR A 98 3.71 -11.77 10.11
C THR A 98 3.84 -11.47 8.61
N ARG A 99 3.69 -10.18 8.26
CA ARG A 99 3.97 -9.63 6.92
C ARG A 99 5.47 -9.58 6.59
N ASP A 100 6.28 -10.24 7.41
CA ASP A 100 7.72 -10.48 7.32
C ASP A 100 8.48 -9.32 6.68
N ASP A 101 8.46 -8.17 7.37
CA ASP A 101 9.16 -6.91 7.08
C ASP A 101 9.62 -6.75 5.63
N TYR A 102 8.71 -6.96 4.67
CA TYR A 102 9.08 -7.15 3.27
C TYR A 102 9.76 -5.90 2.71
N SER A 103 9.28 -4.72 3.10
CA SER A 103 9.91 -3.45 2.75
C SER A 103 11.34 -3.36 3.27
N VAL A 104 11.63 -3.87 4.48
CA VAL A 104 12.97 -3.85 5.08
C VAL A 104 13.90 -4.84 4.39
N LEU A 105 13.39 -6.00 4.00
CA LEU A 105 14.16 -6.99 3.24
C LEU A 105 14.52 -6.46 1.85
N VAL A 106 13.56 -5.81 1.17
CA VAL A 106 13.80 -5.16 -0.12
C VAL A 106 14.77 -3.99 0.02
N ASP A 107 14.59 -3.13 1.02
CA ASP A 107 15.48 -2.00 1.28
C ASP A 107 16.93 -2.45 1.49
N ARG A 108 17.12 -3.51 2.28
CA ARG A 108 18.44 -4.15 2.46
C ARG A 108 19.02 -4.66 1.15
N TYR A 109 18.22 -5.34 0.33
CA TYR A 109 18.65 -5.85 -0.97
C TYR A 109 19.09 -4.71 -1.90
N ILE A 110 18.31 -3.65 -1.99
CA ILE A 110 18.59 -2.51 -2.86
C ILE A 110 19.91 -1.82 -2.45
N HIS A 111 20.12 -1.65 -1.15
CA HIS A 111 21.36 -1.11 -0.59
C HIS A 111 22.57 -2.05 -0.71
N SER A 112 22.36 -3.36 -0.87
CA SER A 112 23.45 -4.32 -1.05
C SER A 112 23.93 -4.41 -2.51
N ILE A 113 23.05 -4.15 -3.48
CA ILE A 113 23.39 -4.20 -4.91
C ILE A 113 23.82 -2.86 -5.51
N SER A 114 23.40 -1.72 -4.94
CA SER A 114 23.65 -0.40 -5.52
C SER A 114 24.25 0.60 -4.54
N ALA A 115 25.22 1.39 -5.02
CA ALA A 115 25.81 2.51 -4.26
C ALA A 115 24.97 3.79 -4.35
N SER A 116 23.99 3.84 -5.26
CA SER A 116 23.08 4.97 -5.44
C SER A 116 21.68 4.43 -5.75
N PRO A 117 21.05 3.79 -4.76
CA PRO A 117 19.76 3.14 -4.94
C PRO A 117 18.68 4.15 -5.34
N VAL A 118 17.80 3.73 -6.25
CA VAL A 118 16.61 4.48 -6.60
C VAL A 118 15.56 4.16 -5.55
N GLU A 119 15.45 5.03 -4.55
CA GLU A 119 14.42 4.94 -3.50
C GLU A 119 13.15 5.67 -3.94
N HIS A 120 11.99 5.10 -3.60
CA HIS A 120 10.75 5.85 -3.65
C HIS A 120 10.82 6.97 -2.59
N SER A 121 10.77 8.23 -3.04
CA SER A 121 10.49 9.36 -2.16
C SER A 121 8.97 9.50 -2.05
N ASP A 122 8.44 9.61 -0.83
CA ASP A 122 7.06 10.00 -0.59
C ASP A 122 6.73 11.28 -1.38
N GLY A 123 5.97 11.14 -2.47
CA GLY A 123 5.53 12.25 -3.32
C GLY A 123 6.25 12.46 -4.65
N ASP A 124 7.15 11.58 -5.10
CA ASP A 124 7.74 11.68 -6.45
C ASP A 124 6.73 11.20 -7.54
N PRO A 125 6.32 12.08 -8.47
CA PRO A 125 5.34 11.75 -9.51
C PRO A 125 5.77 10.62 -10.45
N ARG A 126 7.07 10.29 -10.55
CA ARG A 126 7.55 9.13 -11.33
C ARG A 126 7.06 7.78 -10.79
N TRP A 127 6.62 7.75 -9.54
CA TRP A 127 6.10 6.57 -8.85
C TRP A 127 4.58 6.53 -8.79
N SER A 128 3.93 7.65 -9.11
CA SER A 128 2.50 7.69 -9.37
C SER A 128 2.18 6.80 -10.59
N HIS A 129 0.98 6.22 -10.66
CA HIS A 129 0.60 5.19 -11.64
C HIS A 129 0.68 5.61 -13.13
N GLU A 130 1.24 6.77 -13.45
CA GLU A 130 1.73 7.08 -14.80
C GLU A 130 2.96 6.20 -15.06
N MET A 131 2.79 5.17 -15.89
CA MET A 131 3.92 4.50 -16.52
C MET A 131 4.75 5.60 -17.20
N VAL A 132 5.89 5.94 -16.60
CA VAL A 132 6.92 6.71 -17.29
C VAL A 132 7.24 5.89 -18.53
N ASP A 133 6.79 6.35 -19.70
CA ASP A 133 7.11 5.73 -20.98
C ASP A 133 8.61 5.53 -21.01
N TYR A 134 9.04 4.27 -20.96
CA TYR A 134 10.43 3.89 -21.08
C TYR A 134 10.90 4.39 -22.44
N MET A 135 11.63 5.51 -22.45
CA MET A 135 12.40 5.92 -23.61
C MET A 135 13.72 5.15 -23.55
N PRO A 136 13.94 4.16 -24.45
CA PRO A 136 15.24 3.52 -24.53
C PRO A 136 16.31 4.59 -24.80
N PRO A 137 17.54 4.41 -24.28
CA PRO A 137 18.62 5.35 -24.51
C PRO A 137 18.84 5.52 -26.01
N GLU A 138 18.91 6.77 -26.47
CA GLU A 138 19.26 7.10 -27.85
C GLU A 138 20.61 6.43 -28.15
N THR A 139 20.57 5.44 -29.03
CA THR A 139 21.79 4.90 -29.62
C THR A 139 22.39 6.02 -30.44
N ASP A 140 23.50 6.59 -29.95
CA ASP A 140 24.40 7.42 -30.74
C ASP A 140 24.88 6.58 -31.93
N GLU A 141 24.13 6.63 -33.04
CA GLU A 141 24.60 6.12 -34.32
C GLU A 141 25.82 6.96 -34.70
N ALA A 142 26.97 6.33 -34.53
CA ALA A 142 28.26 6.75 -35.03
C ALA A 142 28.12 7.36 -36.43
N GLY A 143 28.38 8.66 -36.52
CA GLY A 143 28.55 9.32 -37.80
C GLY A 143 29.81 8.79 -38.48
N GLU A 144 29.66 8.31 -39.71
CA GLU A 144 30.71 8.31 -40.72
C GLU A 144 30.09 8.01 -42.10
N PRO A 145 30.29 8.91 -43.09
CA PRO A 145 30.52 8.51 -44.47
C PRO A 145 31.96 8.73 -44.92
#